data_AF-A0A098GHN3-F1
#
_entry.id   AF-A0A098GHN3-F1
#
_cell.length_a   1.000
_cell.length_b   1.000
_cell.length_c   1.000
_cell.angle_alpha   90.00
_cell.angle_beta   90.00
_cell.angle_gamma   90.00
#
_symmetry.space_group_name_H-M   'P 1'
#
loop_
_entity.id
_entity.type
_entity.pdbx_description
1 polymer ?
#
loop_
_entity_poly.entity_id
_entity_poly.type
_entity_poly.pdbx_seq_one_letter_code
_entity_poly.pdbx_strand_id
1 'polypeptide(L)'
;MSKDKIEKKGFANGRFHGYQFQEDNIANQMAFLFGGEEGENEAARIAREAEERYPGPLRMPERKKFIEEEIRKRAETVDSKFQSGLMDIFNSLKDKTKPLSGEEAGKELAYNLMKSLGLNVDKDNLQTHYDPGPPQVFQITWINRPTQNLANENSNINKLAQCYADNCDQKQKEDFNKSWKGHVDNAKVGGPKMDKQEFLDKADKSFKETVEHLKKQELPPPTDSKDSQDEASFTPQA
;
A
#
# COMPACT_ATOMS: atom_id res chain seq x y z
N MET A 1 24.29 8.79 -28.31
CA MET A 1 23.79 7.91 -27.23
C MET A 1 22.45 8.44 -26.78
N SER A 2 21.36 7.92 -27.35
CA SER A 2 19.99 8.32 -27.00
C SER A 2 19.66 7.78 -25.61
N LYS A 3 19.26 8.68 -24.72
CA LYS A 3 18.56 8.30 -23.50
C LYS A 3 17.18 7.85 -23.94
N ASP A 4 16.89 6.57 -23.77
CA ASP A 4 15.54 6.03 -23.94
C ASP A 4 14.61 6.73 -22.97
N LYS A 5 13.91 7.75 -23.49
CA LYS A 5 12.61 8.14 -22.98
C LYS A 5 11.72 6.93 -23.21
N ILE A 6 11.48 6.17 -22.15
CA ILE A 6 10.30 5.31 -22.09
C ILE A 6 9.11 6.26 -22.20
N GLU A 7 8.63 6.43 -23.43
CA GLU A 7 7.35 7.07 -23.70
C GLU A 7 6.29 6.24 -22.98
N LYS A 8 5.73 6.79 -21.89
CA LYS A 8 4.49 6.32 -21.27
C LYS A 8 3.35 6.48 -22.29
N LYS A 9 3.26 5.57 -23.25
CA LYS A 9 2.10 5.44 -24.13
C LYS A 9 0.95 4.89 -23.30
N GLY A 10 -0.04 5.73 -23.01
CA GLY A 10 -1.35 5.29 -22.52
C GLY A 10 -1.88 5.91 -21.23
N PHE A 11 -1.27 6.94 -20.65
CA PHE A 11 -1.75 7.53 -19.39
C PHE A 11 -2.12 9.01 -19.51
N ALA A 12 -3.39 9.27 -19.80
CA ALA A 12 -4.02 10.55 -19.51
C ALA A 12 -5.00 10.31 -18.33
N ASN A 13 -4.57 10.67 -17.11
CA ASN A 13 -5.43 11.01 -15.96
C ASN A 13 -5.86 9.94 -14.92
N GLY A 14 -5.20 8.79 -14.76
CA GLY A 14 -5.45 7.92 -13.58
C GLY A 14 -4.67 8.35 -12.34
N ARG A 15 -5.28 8.27 -11.14
CA ARG A 15 -4.64 8.56 -9.84
C ARG A 15 -4.58 7.30 -8.98
N PHE A 16 -3.46 7.09 -8.29
CA PHE A 16 -3.30 6.04 -7.28
C PHE A 16 -3.47 6.65 -5.89
N HIS A 17 -4.26 6.02 -5.02
CA HIS A 17 -4.46 6.42 -3.63
C HIS A 17 -4.47 5.19 -2.73
N GLY A 18 -4.22 5.37 -1.44
CA GLY A 18 -4.33 4.32 -0.43
C GLY A 18 -3.07 4.14 0.39
N TYR A 19 -2.98 3.00 1.06
CA TYR A 19 -1.86 2.64 1.93
C TYR A 19 -0.53 2.58 1.15
N GLN A 20 0.52 3.11 1.77
CA GLN A 20 1.90 3.03 1.29
C GLN A 20 2.79 2.55 2.44
N PHE A 21 3.62 1.54 2.19
CA PHE A 21 4.51 1.01 3.20
C PHE A 21 5.54 2.05 3.66
N GLN A 22 6.03 2.90 2.75
CA GLN A 22 7.04 3.92 3.04
C GLN A 22 6.58 4.98 4.05
N GLU A 23 5.26 5.18 4.17
CA GLU A 23 4.65 6.13 5.11
C GLU A 23 4.42 5.51 6.51
N ASP A 24 4.59 4.19 6.62
CA ASP A 24 4.39 3.46 7.87
C ASP A 24 5.59 3.62 8.83
N ASN A 25 5.40 3.24 10.09
CA ASN A 25 6.46 3.22 11.07
C ASN A 25 7.47 2.08 10.79
N ILE A 26 8.69 2.22 11.32
CA ILE A 26 9.78 1.26 11.09
C ILE A 26 9.40 -0.16 11.52
N ALA A 27 8.69 -0.34 12.64
CA ALA A 27 8.29 -1.67 13.09
C ALA A 27 7.37 -2.37 12.07
N ASN A 28 6.41 -1.63 11.51
CA ASN A 28 5.51 -2.16 10.47
C ASN A 28 6.28 -2.45 9.17
N GLN A 29 7.13 -1.54 8.70
CA GLN A 29 7.93 -1.75 7.50
C GLN A 29 8.79 -3.02 7.63
N MET A 30 9.45 -3.20 8.77
CA MET A 30 10.22 -4.41 9.07
C MET A 30 9.34 -5.66 9.12
N ALA A 31 8.22 -5.59 9.83
CA ALA A 31 7.35 -6.74 10.06
C ALA A 31 6.70 -7.28 8.79
N PHE A 32 6.44 -6.43 7.79
CA PHE A 32 5.70 -6.81 6.59
C PHE A 32 6.57 -7.04 5.35
N LEU A 33 7.74 -6.40 5.26
CA LEU A 33 8.54 -6.38 4.02
C LEU A 33 9.74 -7.34 4.02
N PHE A 34 10.07 -7.94 5.16
CA PHE A 34 11.22 -8.83 5.32
C PHE A 34 10.77 -10.29 5.49
N GLY A 35 9.96 -10.77 4.54
CA GLY A 35 9.47 -12.14 4.53
C GLY A 35 10.31 -13.07 3.67
N GLY A 36 10.29 -14.37 4.01
CA GLY A 36 10.96 -15.41 3.23
C GLY A 36 12.49 -15.29 3.25
N GLU A 37 13.14 -16.06 2.38
CA GLU A 37 14.61 -16.12 2.32
C GLU A 37 15.23 -14.79 1.90
N GLU A 38 14.65 -14.10 0.90
CA GLU A 38 15.15 -12.80 0.44
C GLU A 38 15.09 -11.76 1.57
N GLY A 39 13.99 -11.70 2.31
CA GLY A 39 13.85 -10.82 3.47
C GLY A 39 14.86 -11.12 4.57
N GLU A 40 15.11 -12.40 4.88
CA GLU A 40 16.12 -12.80 5.88
C GLU A 40 17.54 -12.42 5.48
N ASN A 41 17.88 -12.60 4.21
CA ASN A 41 19.19 -12.23 3.67
C ASN A 41 19.39 -10.72 3.70
N GLU A 42 18.35 -9.97 3.35
CA GLU A 42 18.40 -8.51 3.37
C GLU A 42 18.47 -7.98 4.81
N ALA A 43 17.72 -8.56 5.76
CA ALA A 43 17.82 -8.19 7.17
C ALA A 43 19.23 -8.43 7.71
N ALA A 44 19.84 -9.58 7.37
CA ALA A 44 21.22 -9.89 7.75
C ALA A 44 22.23 -8.91 7.12
N ARG A 45 22.04 -8.56 5.84
CA ARG A 45 22.89 -7.59 5.14
C ARG A 45 22.85 -6.23 5.83
N ILE A 46 21.65 -5.70 6.11
CA ILE A 46 21.48 -4.40 6.76
C ILE A 46 22.14 -4.40 8.14
N ALA A 47 21.88 -5.43 8.96
CA ALA A 47 22.47 -5.52 10.30
C ALA A 47 24.00 -5.53 10.25
N ARG A 48 24.57 -6.37 9.38
CA ARG A 48 26.03 -6.46 9.19
C ARG A 48 26.63 -5.14 8.72
N GLU A 49 26.06 -4.51 7.69
CA GLU A 49 26.58 -3.24 7.18
C GLU A 49 26.45 -2.10 8.19
N ALA A 50 25.39 -2.09 8.99
CA ALA A 50 25.20 -1.10 10.04
C ALA A 50 26.31 -1.21 11.11
N GLU A 51 26.67 -2.42 11.51
CA GLU A 51 27.75 -2.67 12.48
C GLU A 51 29.14 -2.37 11.91
N GLU A 52 29.41 -2.79 10.66
CA GLU A 52 30.69 -2.57 9.98
C GLU A 52 30.98 -1.08 9.73
N ARG A 53 29.97 -0.32 9.28
CA ARG A 53 30.14 1.11 8.94
C ARG A 53 30.15 2.01 10.17
N TYR A 54 29.43 1.62 11.21
CA TYR A 54 29.22 2.44 12.40
C TYR A 54 29.57 1.65 13.67
N PRO A 55 30.84 1.28 13.89
CA PRO A 55 31.22 0.48 15.05
C PRO A 55 31.20 1.28 16.36
N GLY A 56 30.88 0.59 17.47
CA GLY A 56 30.94 1.14 18.82
C GLY A 56 29.71 1.98 19.26
N PRO A 57 29.69 2.43 20.53
CA PRO A 57 28.52 3.06 21.14
C PRO A 57 28.32 4.53 20.75
N LEU A 58 29.39 5.26 20.42
CA LEU A 58 29.28 6.68 20.01
C LEU A 58 28.63 6.86 18.63
N ARG A 59 28.53 5.78 17.85
CA ARG A 59 27.96 5.76 16.49
C ARG A 59 26.55 5.19 16.43
N MET A 60 25.92 4.97 17.58
CA MET A 60 24.55 4.43 17.64
C MET A 60 23.53 5.29 16.88
N PRO A 61 23.56 6.64 16.95
CA PRO A 61 22.64 7.47 16.18
C PRO A 61 22.79 7.28 14.66
N GLU A 62 24.03 7.22 14.15
CA GLU A 62 24.29 6.97 12.73
C GLU A 62 23.89 5.55 12.31
N ARG A 63 24.15 4.56 13.16
CA ARG A 63 23.73 3.16 12.92
C ARG A 63 22.21 3.05 12.82
N LYS A 64 21.48 3.67 13.76
CA LYS A 64 20.02 3.76 13.73
C LYS A 64 19.55 4.38 12.41
N LYS A 65 20.08 5.55 12.05
CA LYS A 65 19.68 6.27 10.84
C LYS A 65 19.92 5.45 9.58
N PHE A 66 21.07 4.76 9.49
CA PHE A 66 21.36 3.87 8.37
C PHE A 66 20.33 2.74 8.25
N ILE A 67 19.97 2.10 9.37
CA ILE A 67 18.94 1.05 9.38
C ILE A 67 17.60 1.60 8.89
N GLU A 68 17.17 2.77 9.36
CA GLU A 68 15.93 3.42 8.90
C GLU A 68 15.94 3.73 7.41
N GLU A 69 17.06 4.22 6.89
CA GLU A 69 17.23 4.54 5.47
C GLU A 69 17.13 3.28 4.59
N GLU A 70 17.79 2.18 4.97
CA GLU A 70 17.73 0.94 4.20
C GLU A 70 16.34 0.29 4.25
N ILE A 71 15.68 0.31 5.40
CA ILE A 71 14.28 -0.18 5.53
C ILE A 71 13.35 0.67 4.65
N ARG A 72 13.50 2.00 4.67
CA ARG A 72 12.67 2.90 3.85
C ARG A 72 12.88 2.68 2.36
N LYS A 73 14.12 2.49 1.89
CA LYS A 73 14.41 2.17 0.47
C LYS A 73 13.71 0.89 0.02
N ARG A 74 13.65 -0.12 0.89
CA ARG A 74 12.90 -1.36 0.61
C ARG A 74 11.41 -1.08 0.52
N ALA A 75 10.84 -0.29 1.44
CA ALA A 75 9.44 0.10 1.42
C ALA A 75 9.07 0.87 0.14
N GLU A 76 9.87 1.88 -0.23
CA GLU A 76 9.73 2.64 -1.49
C GLU A 76 9.74 1.72 -2.73
N THR A 77 10.66 0.74 -2.74
CA THR A 77 10.77 -0.22 -3.84
C THR A 77 9.52 -1.10 -3.95
N VAL A 78 9.01 -1.58 -2.82
CA VAL A 78 7.79 -2.40 -2.79
C VAL A 78 6.58 -1.57 -3.19
N ASP A 79 6.42 -0.35 -2.68
CA ASP A 79 5.33 0.56 -3.05
C ASP A 79 5.34 0.86 -4.55
N SER A 80 6.50 1.17 -5.13
CA SER A 80 6.61 1.47 -6.56
C SER A 80 6.22 0.27 -7.43
N LYS A 81 6.70 -0.94 -7.08
CA LYS A 81 6.35 -2.16 -7.80
C LYS A 81 4.88 -2.53 -7.62
N PHE A 82 4.35 -2.34 -6.41
CA PHE A 82 2.94 -2.58 -6.12
C PHE A 82 2.05 -1.66 -6.95
N GLN A 83 2.32 -0.35 -6.94
CA GLN A 83 1.62 0.63 -7.77
C GLN A 83 1.67 0.26 -9.24
N SER A 84 2.87 -0.02 -9.79
CA SER A 84 3.01 -0.42 -11.20
C SER A 84 2.18 -1.67 -11.52
N GLY A 85 2.26 -2.71 -10.70
CA GLY A 85 1.50 -3.94 -10.90
C GLY A 85 -0.01 -3.73 -10.81
N LEU A 86 -0.48 -2.85 -9.92
CA LEU A 86 -1.90 -2.50 -9.82
C LEU A 86 -2.39 -1.76 -11.06
N MET A 87 -1.56 -0.92 -11.67
CA MET A 87 -1.89 -0.27 -12.94
C MET A 87 -2.01 -1.29 -14.07
N ASP A 88 -1.11 -2.28 -14.13
CA ASP A 88 -1.17 -3.34 -15.14
C ASP A 88 -2.47 -4.15 -15.02
N ILE A 89 -2.87 -4.47 -13.78
CA ILE A 89 -4.15 -5.13 -13.50
C ILE A 89 -5.31 -4.25 -13.96
N PHE A 90 -5.34 -2.98 -13.58
CA PHE A 90 -6.40 -2.04 -13.95
C PHE A 90 -6.57 -1.94 -15.48
N ASN A 91 -5.47 -1.77 -16.21
CA ASN A 91 -5.48 -1.70 -17.68
C ASN A 91 -6.01 -3.00 -18.30
N SER A 92 -5.62 -4.16 -17.75
CA SER A 92 -6.09 -5.46 -18.22
C SER A 92 -7.61 -5.68 -18.04
N LEU A 93 -8.21 -5.03 -17.03
CA LEU A 93 -9.65 -5.08 -16.78
C LEU A 93 -10.42 -4.16 -17.75
N LYS A 94 -9.84 -2.99 -18.06
CA LYS A 94 -10.43 -1.96 -18.94
C LYS A 94 -10.43 -2.37 -20.41
N ASP A 95 -9.35 -2.96 -20.90
CA ASP A 95 -9.11 -3.20 -22.35
C ASP A 95 -9.92 -4.38 -22.93
N LYS A 96 -10.92 -4.86 -22.21
CA LYS A 96 -11.80 -5.95 -22.66
C LYS A 96 -13.04 -5.40 -23.37
N THR A 97 -13.47 -6.09 -24.42
CA THR A 97 -14.72 -5.80 -25.16
C THR A 97 -15.95 -5.76 -24.24
N LYS A 98 -15.91 -6.50 -23.13
CA LYS A 98 -16.75 -6.32 -21.94
C LYS A 98 -15.83 -6.33 -20.71
N PRO A 99 -15.61 -5.19 -20.03
CA PRO A 99 -14.79 -5.15 -18.81
C PRO A 99 -15.33 -6.12 -17.76
N LEU A 100 -14.43 -6.90 -17.15
CA LEU A 100 -14.79 -7.67 -15.95
C LEU A 100 -15.12 -6.67 -14.85
N SER A 101 -16.24 -6.81 -14.17
CA SER A 101 -16.70 -5.88 -13.13
C SER A 101 -17.27 -6.60 -11.92
N GLY A 102 -17.36 -5.86 -10.81
CA GLY A 102 -17.87 -6.35 -9.53
C GLY A 102 -16.76 -6.82 -8.58
N GLU A 103 -17.20 -7.54 -7.55
CA GLU A 103 -16.36 -8.20 -6.56
C GLU A 103 -15.47 -9.27 -7.21
N GLU A 104 -14.29 -9.50 -6.64
CA GLU A 104 -13.30 -10.50 -7.08
C GLU A 104 -12.66 -10.23 -8.46
N ALA A 105 -13.10 -9.20 -9.19
CA ALA A 105 -12.50 -8.81 -10.47
C ALA A 105 -11.00 -8.53 -10.29
N GLY A 106 -10.14 -9.25 -11.00
CA GLY A 106 -8.68 -9.10 -10.91
C GLY A 106 -8.04 -9.65 -9.63
N LYS A 107 -8.79 -10.32 -8.73
CA LYS A 107 -8.27 -10.81 -7.44
C LYS A 107 -7.09 -11.76 -7.58
N GLU A 108 -7.13 -12.68 -8.53
CA GLU A 108 -6.03 -13.62 -8.75
C GLU A 108 -4.75 -12.89 -9.15
N LEU A 109 -4.85 -11.87 -10.01
CA LEU A 109 -3.71 -11.06 -10.42
C LEU A 109 -3.17 -10.24 -9.24
N ALA A 110 -4.06 -9.66 -8.43
CA ALA A 110 -3.71 -8.93 -7.21
C ALA A 110 -2.97 -9.82 -6.19
N TYR A 111 -3.50 -11.01 -5.94
CA TYR A 111 -2.90 -11.97 -5.03
C TYR A 111 -1.49 -12.37 -5.48
N ASN A 112 -1.33 -12.70 -6.77
CA ASN A 112 -0.04 -13.09 -7.33
C ASN A 112 0.97 -11.95 -7.34
N LEU A 113 0.53 -10.71 -7.62
CA LEU A 113 1.36 -9.51 -7.47
C LEU A 113 1.89 -9.40 -6.03
N MET A 114 0.99 -9.40 -5.04
CA MET A 114 1.37 -9.26 -3.63
C MET A 114 2.33 -10.37 -3.16
N LYS A 115 2.09 -11.62 -3.57
CA LYS A 115 2.99 -12.74 -3.29
C LYS A 115 4.36 -12.55 -3.93
N SER A 116 4.41 -12.09 -5.18
CA SER A 116 5.69 -11.83 -5.88
C SER A 116 6.53 -10.72 -5.23
N LEU A 117 5.88 -9.82 -4.48
CA LEU A 117 6.53 -8.76 -3.70
C LEU A 117 6.97 -9.23 -2.31
N GLY A 118 6.78 -10.51 -1.98
CA GLY A 118 7.14 -11.08 -0.68
C GLY A 118 6.16 -10.75 0.45
N LEU A 119 4.98 -10.18 0.13
CA LEU A 119 3.97 -9.87 1.14
C LEU A 119 3.29 -11.14 1.63
N ASN A 120 3.09 -11.22 2.95
CA ASN A 120 2.35 -12.32 3.56
C ASN A 120 0.83 -12.08 3.44
N VAL A 121 0.28 -12.29 2.25
CA VAL A 121 -1.15 -12.19 1.99
C VAL A 121 -1.84 -13.56 2.01
N ASP A 122 -3.08 -13.58 2.52
CA ASP A 122 -4.01 -14.71 2.40
C ASP A 122 -5.04 -14.38 1.32
N LYS A 123 -5.37 -15.35 0.47
CA LYS A 123 -6.35 -15.15 -0.61
C LYS A 123 -7.76 -14.94 -0.04
N ASP A 124 -8.07 -15.55 1.11
CA ASP A 124 -9.36 -15.37 1.78
C ASP A 124 -9.51 -14.00 2.45
N ASN A 125 -8.39 -13.32 2.72
CA ASN A 125 -8.34 -11.97 3.34
C ASN A 125 -7.87 -10.89 2.35
N LEU A 126 -8.18 -11.11 1.08
CA LEU A 126 -7.96 -10.20 -0.03
C LEU A 126 -9.31 -10.02 -0.74
N GLN A 127 -9.71 -8.79 -0.98
CA GLN A 127 -10.91 -8.45 -1.73
C GLN A 127 -10.55 -7.44 -2.81
N THR A 128 -11.13 -7.60 -3.99
CA THR A 128 -11.03 -6.62 -5.06
C THR A 128 -12.40 -6.18 -5.52
N HIS A 129 -12.47 -4.92 -5.97
CA HIS A 129 -13.66 -4.35 -6.58
C HIS A 129 -13.26 -3.60 -7.83
N TYR A 130 -14.04 -3.76 -8.90
CA TYR A 130 -13.91 -2.95 -10.10
C TYR A 130 -15.26 -2.41 -10.55
N ASP A 131 -15.34 -1.09 -10.66
CA ASP A 131 -16.44 -0.38 -11.32
C ASP A 131 -15.88 0.27 -12.61
N PRO A 132 -16.35 -0.13 -13.81
CA PRO A 132 -15.93 0.47 -15.08
C PRO A 132 -16.46 1.90 -15.28
N GLY A 133 -17.23 2.44 -14.33
CA GLY A 133 -17.54 3.85 -14.24
C GLY A 133 -18.60 4.38 -15.20
N PRO A 134 -18.71 5.72 -15.31
CA PRO A 134 -17.79 6.74 -14.74
C PRO A 134 -18.01 7.07 -13.23
N PRO A 135 -16.94 7.31 -12.42
CA PRO A 135 -15.50 7.13 -12.71
C PRO A 135 -15.09 5.65 -12.71
N GLN A 136 -14.05 5.32 -13.46
CA GLN A 136 -13.44 3.98 -13.42
C GLN A 136 -12.65 3.80 -12.12
N VAL A 137 -12.98 2.79 -11.33
CA VAL A 137 -12.35 2.54 -10.03
C VAL A 137 -11.98 1.07 -9.91
N PHE A 138 -10.72 0.81 -9.54
CA PHE A 138 -10.27 -0.48 -9.05
C PHE A 138 -9.74 -0.31 -7.64
N GLN A 139 -10.27 -1.11 -6.71
CA GLN A 139 -9.84 -1.13 -5.33
C GLN A 139 -9.37 -2.52 -4.94
N ILE A 140 -8.34 -2.56 -4.10
CA ILE A 140 -7.93 -3.75 -3.39
C ILE A 140 -7.97 -3.45 -1.90
N THR A 141 -8.58 -4.36 -1.16
CA THR A 141 -8.60 -4.35 0.31
C THR A 141 -7.96 -5.64 0.78
N TRP A 142 -7.06 -5.59 1.75
CA TRP A 142 -6.45 -6.79 2.31
C TRP A 142 -6.11 -6.62 3.79
N ILE A 143 -5.94 -7.74 4.48
CA ILE A 143 -5.37 -7.76 5.82
C ILE A 143 -3.87 -7.96 5.69
N ASN A 144 -3.10 -6.95 6.10
CA ASN A 144 -1.66 -7.04 6.13
C ASN A 144 -1.22 -7.95 7.29
N ARG A 145 -0.47 -9.03 6.99
CA ARG A 145 -0.01 -9.97 7.99
C ARG A 145 1.49 -9.86 8.17
N PRO A 146 2.02 -9.89 9.41
CA PRO A 146 3.45 -9.94 9.64
C PRO A 146 4.05 -11.16 8.94
N THR A 147 5.32 -11.07 8.55
CA THR A 147 5.98 -12.16 7.86
C THR A 147 6.13 -13.36 8.79
N GLN A 148 6.04 -14.57 8.25
CA GLN A 148 6.07 -15.80 9.05
C GLN A 148 7.38 -15.96 9.83
N ASN A 149 8.46 -15.41 9.30
CA ASN A 149 9.79 -15.41 9.89
C ASN A 149 9.86 -14.77 11.28
N LEU A 150 8.96 -13.83 11.59
CA LEU A 150 8.90 -13.19 12.91
C LEU A 150 8.57 -14.18 14.03
N ALA A 151 7.90 -15.30 13.72
CA ALA A 151 7.60 -16.34 14.70
C ALA A 151 8.87 -17.06 15.20
N ASN A 152 9.95 -17.06 14.41
CA ASN A 152 11.24 -17.62 14.79
C ASN A 152 12.10 -16.57 15.49
N GLU A 153 12.36 -16.75 16.77
CA GLU A 153 13.15 -15.81 17.60
C GLU A 153 14.59 -15.63 17.10
N ASN A 154 15.13 -16.61 16.37
CA ASN A 154 16.49 -16.57 15.83
C ASN A 154 16.57 -16.02 14.40
N SER A 155 15.45 -15.54 13.83
CA SER A 155 15.43 -14.94 12.49
C SER A 155 16.27 -13.66 12.43
N ASN A 156 16.84 -13.40 11.26
CA ASN A 156 17.65 -12.22 11.00
C ASN A 156 16.81 -10.95 11.10
N ILE A 157 15.51 -11.00 10.79
CA ILE A 157 14.63 -9.86 11.00
C ILE A 157 14.44 -9.54 12.50
N ASN A 158 14.33 -10.54 13.37
CA ASN A 158 14.30 -10.32 14.83
C ASN A 158 15.63 -9.77 15.34
N LYS A 159 16.77 -10.24 14.81
CA LYS A 159 18.09 -9.69 15.13
C LYS A 159 18.25 -8.24 14.67
N LEU A 160 17.80 -7.91 13.46
CA LEU A 160 17.82 -6.54 12.94
C LEU A 160 16.92 -5.62 13.77
N ALA A 161 15.72 -6.10 14.17
CA ALA A 161 14.80 -5.35 15.02
C ALA A 161 15.42 -5.06 16.40
N GLN A 162 16.07 -6.04 17.01
CA GLN A 162 16.80 -5.87 18.25
C GLN A 162 17.95 -4.87 18.09
N CYS A 163 18.73 -4.98 17.02
CA CYS A 163 19.79 -4.02 16.69
C CYS A 163 19.21 -2.60 16.57
N TYR A 164 18.13 -2.39 15.81
CA TYR A 164 17.48 -1.09 15.70
C TYR A 164 17.04 -0.55 17.07
N ALA A 165 16.34 -1.37 17.85
CA ALA A 165 15.84 -0.99 19.18
C ALA A 165 16.96 -0.59 20.14
N ASP A 166 18.10 -1.28 20.09
CA ASP A 166 19.25 -0.97 20.93
C ASP A 166 19.95 0.34 20.56
N ASN A 167 19.78 0.81 19.33
CA ASN A 167 20.31 2.09 18.87
C ASN A 167 19.30 3.26 18.98
N CYS A 168 18.10 3.00 19.51
CA CYS A 168 17.10 4.03 19.80
C CYS A 168 17.29 4.66 21.18
N ASP A 169 16.76 5.87 21.36
CA ASP A 169 16.57 6.42 22.71
C ASP A 169 15.51 5.61 23.49
N GLN A 170 15.44 5.80 24.81
CA GLN A 170 14.58 5.01 25.69
C GLN A 170 13.11 5.03 25.26
N LYS A 171 12.59 6.20 24.88
CA LYS A 171 11.17 6.35 24.50
C LYS A 171 10.90 5.65 23.17
N GLN A 172 11.74 5.90 22.17
CA GLN A 172 11.64 5.25 20.86
C GLN A 172 11.76 3.73 20.97
N LYS A 173 12.65 3.24 21.83
CA LYS A 173 12.84 1.82 22.10
C LYS A 173 11.58 1.19 22.70
N GLU A 174 10.96 1.83 23.68
CA GLU A 174 9.72 1.34 24.29
C GLU A 174 8.56 1.29 23.28
N ASP A 175 8.38 2.36 22.50
CA ASP A 175 7.34 2.44 21.47
C ASP A 175 7.56 1.39 20.36
N PHE A 176 8.80 1.25 19.89
CA PHE A 176 9.18 0.24 18.91
C PHE A 176 8.94 -1.17 19.44
N ASN A 177 9.45 -1.50 20.63
CA ASN A 177 9.33 -2.84 21.22
C ASN A 177 7.88 -3.24 21.47
N LYS A 178 7.01 -2.28 21.84
CA LYS A 178 5.58 -2.53 22.00
C LYS A 178 4.93 -2.90 20.66
N SER A 179 5.21 -2.13 19.61
CA SER A 179 4.71 -2.42 18.25
C SER A 179 5.24 -3.76 17.74
N TRP A 180 6.56 -3.97 17.87
CA TRP A 180 7.27 -5.17 17.44
C TRP A 180 6.71 -6.43 18.11
N LYS A 181 6.50 -6.39 19.43
CA LYS A 181 5.90 -7.51 20.16
C LYS A 181 4.54 -7.90 19.60
N GLY A 182 3.70 -6.92 19.28
CA GLY A 182 2.40 -7.17 18.64
C GLY A 182 2.52 -7.91 17.31
N HIS A 183 3.51 -7.55 16.48
CA HIS A 183 3.78 -8.23 15.22
C HIS A 183 4.28 -9.67 15.41
N VAL A 184 5.19 -9.88 16.35
CA VAL A 184 5.72 -11.22 16.69
C VAL A 184 4.59 -12.12 17.21
N ASP A 185 3.76 -11.62 18.12
CA ASP A 185 2.64 -12.38 18.68
C ASP A 185 1.63 -12.74 17.56
N ASN A 186 1.31 -11.81 16.67
CA ASN A 186 0.47 -12.06 15.51
C ASN A 186 1.07 -13.10 14.56
N ALA A 187 2.38 -13.03 14.27
CA ALA A 187 3.06 -14.01 13.42
C ALA A 187 2.98 -15.43 14.02
N LYS A 188 3.18 -15.56 15.34
CA LYS A 188 3.15 -16.86 16.06
C LYS A 188 1.78 -17.53 16.01
N VAL A 189 0.69 -16.77 16.01
CA VAL A 189 -0.69 -17.30 16.02
C VAL A 189 -1.36 -17.29 14.63
N GLY A 190 -0.63 -16.89 13.59
CA GLY A 190 -1.11 -16.79 12.21
C GLY A 190 -2.07 -15.63 11.96
N GLY A 191 -2.05 -14.57 12.78
CA GLY A 191 -2.89 -13.38 12.65
C GLY A 191 -2.28 -12.24 11.81
N PRO A 192 -2.81 -11.00 11.92
CA PRO A 192 -4.05 -10.66 12.62
C PRO A 192 -5.27 -11.38 12.01
N LYS A 193 -6.22 -11.76 12.85
CA LYS A 193 -7.44 -12.47 12.45
C LYS A 193 -8.62 -11.51 12.48
N MET A 194 -9.37 -11.46 11.40
CA MET A 194 -10.67 -10.78 11.31
C MET A 194 -11.68 -11.83 10.84
N ASP A 195 -12.94 -11.70 11.26
CA ASP A 195 -13.99 -12.51 10.70
C ASP A 195 -14.14 -12.24 9.19
N LYS A 196 -14.40 -13.29 8.39
CA LYS A 196 -14.47 -13.15 6.93
C LYS A 196 -15.60 -12.22 6.52
N GLN A 197 -16.77 -12.30 7.17
CA GLN A 197 -17.89 -11.43 6.85
C GLN A 197 -17.57 -9.99 7.26
N GLU A 198 -16.97 -9.79 8.44
CA GLU A 198 -16.53 -8.45 8.86
C GLU A 198 -15.53 -7.82 7.87
N PHE A 199 -14.59 -8.61 7.35
CA PHE A 199 -13.64 -8.14 6.33
C PHE A 199 -14.34 -7.73 5.03
N LEU A 200 -15.24 -8.58 4.52
CA LEU A 200 -15.98 -8.29 3.30
C LEU A 200 -16.86 -7.05 3.45
N ASP A 201 -17.58 -6.93 4.57
CA ASP A 201 -18.43 -5.76 4.87
C ASP A 201 -17.61 -4.46 4.89
N LYS A 202 -16.40 -4.49 5.47
CA LYS A 202 -15.48 -3.34 5.47
C LYS A 202 -14.95 -3.02 4.08
N ALA A 203 -14.56 -4.03 3.30
CA ALA A 203 -14.08 -3.84 1.94
C ALA A 203 -15.16 -3.21 1.04
N ASP A 204 -16.38 -3.73 1.10
CA ASP A 204 -17.54 -3.24 0.35
C ASP A 204 -17.89 -1.80 0.73
N LYS A 205 -17.92 -1.52 2.04
CA LYS A 205 -18.18 -0.17 2.55
C LYS A 205 -17.12 0.82 2.05
N SER A 206 -15.85 0.48 2.18
CA SER A 206 -14.73 1.31 1.71
C SER A 206 -14.82 1.58 0.20
N PHE A 207 -15.21 0.58 -0.59
CA PHE A 207 -15.37 0.75 -2.03
C PHE A 207 -16.52 1.69 -2.39
N LYS A 208 -17.69 1.49 -1.80
CA LYS A 208 -18.86 2.35 -2.01
C LYS A 208 -18.57 3.80 -1.65
N GLU A 209 -17.97 4.03 -0.48
CA GLU A 209 -17.58 5.37 -0.03
C GLU A 209 -16.58 6.02 -1.00
N THR A 210 -15.61 5.26 -1.51
CA THR A 210 -14.62 5.75 -2.49
C THR A 210 -15.28 6.15 -3.81
N VAL A 211 -16.13 5.30 -4.37
CA VAL A 211 -16.84 5.58 -5.63
C VAL A 211 -17.75 6.80 -5.48
N GLU A 212 -18.51 6.90 -4.38
CA GLU A 212 -19.36 8.06 -4.10
C GLU A 212 -18.56 9.36 -3.95
N HIS A 213 -17.42 9.29 -3.27
CA HIS A 213 -16.54 10.45 -3.11
C HIS A 213 -16.01 10.93 -4.46
N LEU A 214 -15.55 10.03 -5.32
CA LEU A 214 -15.03 10.37 -6.65
C LEU A 214 -16.15 10.93 -7.56
N LYS A 215 -17.36 10.33 -7.53
CA LYS A 215 -18.53 10.86 -8.27
C LYS A 215 -18.87 12.30 -7.86
N LYS A 216 -18.78 12.63 -6.57
CA LYS A 216 -19.01 13.99 -6.06
C LYS A 216 -17.93 14.99 -6.50
N GLN A 217 -16.68 14.54 -6.66
CA GLN A 217 -15.59 15.39 -7.14
C GLN A 217 -15.66 15.65 -8.66
N GLU A 218 -16.26 14.74 -9.43
CA GLU A 218 -16.42 14.88 -10.89
C GLU A 218 -17.67 15.69 -11.29
N LEU A 219 -18.53 16.07 -10.35
CA LEU A 219 -19.65 16.98 -10.63
C LEU A 219 -19.11 18.40 -10.91
N PRO A 220 -19.48 19.05 -12.03
CA PRO A 220 -19.18 20.46 -12.22
C PRO A 220 -19.79 21.28 -11.08
N PRO A 221 -19.14 22.38 -10.63
CA PRO A 221 -19.74 23.27 -9.66
C PRO A 221 -21.13 23.71 -10.19
N PRO A 222 -22.13 23.90 -9.31
CA PRO A 222 -23.42 24.42 -9.75
C PRO A 222 -23.16 25.74 -10.47
N THR A 223 -23.40 25.75 -11.78
CA THR A 223 -23.54 26.99 -12.51
C THR A 223 -24.79 27.65 -11.94
N ASP A 224 -24.60 28.70 -11.16
CA ASP A 224 -25.68 29.63 -10.84
C ASP A 224 -26.22 30.16 -12.16
N SER A 225 -27.29 29.54 -12.64
CA SER A 225 -28.09 30.00 -13.78
C SER A 225 -28.87 31.24 -13.35
N LYS A 226 -28.17 32.35 -13.15
CA LYS A 226 -28.76 33.69 -13.32
C LYS A 226 -28.58 34.07 -14.77
N ASP A 227 -29.57 33.73 -15.59
CA ASP A 227 -30.05 34.56 -16.70
C ASP A 227 -31.21 33.82 -17.36
N SER A 228 -32.39 34.01 -16.79
CA SER A 228 -33.67 33.64 -17.40
C SER A 228 -34.74 34.57 -16.84
N GLN A 229 -34.58 35.87 -17.05
CA GLN A 229 -35.66 36.86 -16.99
C GLN A 229 -35.16 38.18 -17.56
N ASP A 230 -35.60 38.48 -18.78
CA ASP A 230 -36.08 39.79 -19.26
C ASP A 230 -36.44 39.60 -20.75
N GLU A 231 -37.65 39.08 -20.99
CA GLU A 231 -38.83 39.86 -21.34
C GLU A 231 -38.89 40.17 -22.83
N ALA A 232 -39.54 39.23 -23.54
CA ALA A 232 -40.26 39.51 -24.75
C ALA A 232 -41.45 40.42 -24.43
N SER A 233 -41.34 41.70 -24.75
CA SER A 233 -42.49 42.59 -24.87
C SER A 233 -42.25 43.62 -25.98
N PHE A 234 -42.78 43.35 -27.18
CA PHE A 234 -43.61 44.33 -27.86
C PHE A 234 -44.56 43.65 -28.86
N THR A 235 -45.83 44.01 -28.70
CA THR A 235 -47.07 43.44 -29.22
C THR A 235 -47.30 43.63 -30.73
N PRO A 236 -48.20 42.81 -31.35
CA PRO A 236 -48.62 42.95 -32.74
C PRO A 236 -49.77 43.95 -32.89
N GLN A 237 -49.91 44.60 -34.07
CA GLN A 237 -51.18 44.75 -34.78
C GLN A 237 -51.08 45.46 -36.13
N ALA A 238 -51.88 44.92 -37.07
CA ALA A 238 -52.54 45.50 -38.25
C ALA A 238 -51.69 46.00 -39.42
#